data_AF-A0A4R4D705-F1
#
_entry.id   AF-A0A4R4D705-F1
#
_cell.length_a   1.000
_cell.length_b   1.000
_cell.length_c   1.000
_cell.angle_alpha   90.00
_cell.angle_beta   90.00
_cell.angle_gamma   90.00
#
_symmetry.space_group_name_H-M   'P 1'
#
loop_
_entity.id
_entity.type
_entity.pdbx_description
1 polymer ?
#
loop_
_entity_poly.entity_id
_entity_poly.type
_entity_poly.pdbx_seq_one_letter_code
_entity_poly.pdbx_strand_id
1 'polypeptide(L)'
;MRELHPARFRHGRLVPYRRPTMPDPDRFDPAAYVAAVAPALGLALDPARQAKVAAALALVARIAAPALAVPLEETAEPAPVFRP
;
A
#
# COMPACT_ATOMS: atom_id res chain seq x y z
N MET A 1 35.33 2.11 36.18
CA MET A 1 34.33 2.87 36.97
C MET A 1 33.77 3.95 36.06
N ARG A 2 32.50 4.02 35.65
CA ARG A 2 31.22 3.82 36.35
C ARG A 2 30.34 2.70 35.78
N GLU A 3 29.43 2.23 36.63
CA GLU A 3 28.49 1.11 36.53
C GLU A 3 27.10 1.49 35.97
N LEU A 4 26.48 0.52 35.25
CA LEU A 4 25.11 -0.08 35.32
C LEU A 4 23.85 0.86 35.30
N HIS A 5 22.76 0.61 34.54
CA HIS A 5 21.82 -0.53 34.54
C HIS A 5 20.84 -0.40 33.28
N PRO A 6 19.84 -1.26 32.98
CA PRO A 6 19.81 -2.19 31.85
C PRO A 6 18.50 -2.15 31.01
N ALA A 7 18.57 -2.01 29.69
CA ALA A 7 17.39 -2.28 28.87
C ALA A 7 17.28 -3.79 28.60
N ARG A 8 16.57 -4.50 29.50
CA ARG A 8 16.11 -5.88 29.26
C ARG A 8 15.05 -5.86 28.15
N PHE A 9 15.45 -6.13 26.91
CA PHE A 9 14.51 -6.52 25.85
C PHE A 9 14.53 -8.03 25.68
N ARG A 10 13.57 -8.72 26.30
CA ARG A 10 13.32 -10.14 26.02
C ARG A 10 12.58 -10.25 24.67
N HIS A 11 13.11 -11.10 23.79
CA HIS A 11 12.62 -11.51 22.46
C HIS A 11 13.08 -10.67 21.25
N GLY A 12 14.39 -10.43 21.16
CA GLY A 12 15.07 -9.85 19.99
C GLY A 12 14.90 -10.65 18.69
N ARG A 13 13.75 -10.46 18.02
CA ARG A 13 13.65 -10.62 16.57
C ARG A 13 13.15 -9.30 15.99
N LEU A 14 14.05 -8.61 15.29
CA LEU A 14 13.65 -7.74 14.21
C LEU A 14 12.82 -8.60 13.25
N VAL A 15 11.51 -8.38 13.18
CA VAL A 15 10.73 -8.90 12.07
C VAL A 15 11.18 -8.04 10.89
N PRO A 16 11.92 -8.58 9.89
CA PRO A 16 12.26 -7.78 8.73
C PRO A 16 10.94 -7.31 8.12
N TYR A 17 10.79 -6.00 7.96
CA TYR A 17 9.69 -5.46 7.18
C TYR A 17 9.81 -6.07 5.79
N ARG A 18 8.95 -7.04 5.49
CA ARG A 18 8.86 -7.59 4.14
C ARG A 18 8.23 -6.51 3.31
N ARG A 19 9.06 -5.81 2.52
CA ARG A 19 8.60 -4.83 1.54
C ARG A 19 7.46 -5.51 0.77
N PRO A 20 6.21 -5.01 0.85
CA PRO A 20 5.15 -5.56 0.03
C PRO A 20 5.64 -5.42 -1.42
N THR A 21 5.67 -6.53 -2.14
CA THR A 21 5.91 -6.46 -3.58
C THR A 21 4.81 -5.59 -4.14
N MET A 22 5.19 -4.41 -4.63
CA MET A 22 4.26 -3.55 -5.36
C MET A 22 3.65 -4.38 -6.49
N PRO A 23 2.33 -4.30 -6.71
CA PRO A 23 1.72 -4.97 -7.85
C PRO A 23 2.44 -4.48 -9.10
N ASP A 24 3.01 -5.44 -9.83
CA ASP A 24 3.54 -5.18 -11.16
C ASP A 24 2.39 -4.59 -11.99
N PRO A 25 2.52 -3.34 -12.49
CA PRO A 25 1.46 -2.70 -13.24
C PRO A 25 1.06 -3.51 -14.48
N ASP A 26 1.97 -4.33 -15.03
CA ASP A 26 1.69 -5.21 -16.17
C ASP A 26 0.92 -6.49 -15.75
N ARG A 27 0.82 -6.77 -14.44
CA ARG A 27 0.03 -7.88 -13.86
C ARG A 27 -1.23 -7.42 -13.15
N PHE A 28 -1.51 -6.13 -13.10
CA PHE A 28 -2.68 -5.62 -12.42
C PHE A 28 -3.95 -5.90 -13.24
N ASP A 29 -4.83 -6.77 -12.73
CA ASP A 29 -6.16 -7.02 -13.29
C ASP A 29 -7.21 -6.13 -12.58
N PRO A 30 -7.69 -5.05 -13.23
CA PRO A 30 -8.62 -4.12 -12.60
C PRO A 30 -10.00 -4.74 -12.37
N ALA A 31 -10.42 -5.69 -13.22
CA ALA A 31 -11.74 -6.32 -13.10
C ALA A 31 -11.76 -7.29 -11.91
N ALA A 32 -10.74 -8.13 -11.79
CA ALA A 32 -10.58 -9.02 -10.64
C ALA A 32 -10.45 -8.23 -9.32
N TYR A 33 -9.69 -7.13 -9.34
CA TYR A 33 -9.54 -6.26 -8.16
C TYR A 33 -10.88 -5.63 -7.74
N VAL A 34 -11.64 -5.07 -8.67
CA VAL A 34 -12.95 -4.46 -8.37
C VAL A 34 -13.93 -5.49 -7.82
N ALA A 35 -13.99 -6.69 -8.41
CA ALA A 35 -14.86 -7.76 -7.95
C ALA A 35 -14.51 -8.21 -6.51
N ALA A 36 -13.23 -8.26 -6.17
CA ALA A 36 -12.77 -8.65 -4.84
C ALA A 36 -12.97 -7.56 -3.77
N VAL A 37 -12.74 -6.28 -4.13
CA VAL A 37 -12.68 -5.17 -3.16
C VAL A 37 -14.03 -4.52 -2.93
N ALA A 38 -14.91 -4.46 -3.93
CA ALA A 38 -16.21 -3.81 -3.78
C ALA A 38 -17.03 -4.32 -2.58
N PRO A 39 -17.15 -5.64 -2.32
CA PRO A 39 -17.86 -6.15 -1.14
C PRO A 39 -17.20 -5.76 0.18
N ALA A 40 -15.86 -5.75 0.23
CA ALA A 40 -15.10 -5.38 1.43
C ALA A 40 -15.29 -3.90 1.82
N LEU A 41 -15.62 -3.05 0.84
CA LEU A 41 -15.97 -1.64 1.03
C LEU A 41 -17.48 -1.42 1.25
N GLY A 42 -18.29 -2.48 1.30
CA GLY A 42 -19.75 -2.38 1.40
C GLY A 42 -20.43 -1.85 0.13
N LEU A 43 -19.76 -1.92 -1.02
CA LEU A 43 -20.27 -1.43 -2.30
C LEU A 43 -20.99 -2.55 -3.05
N ALA A 44 -22.30 -2.39 -3.25
CA ALA A 44 -23.08 -3.23 -4.15
C ALA A 44 -23.00 -2.67 -5.58
N LEU A 45 -22.16 -3.27 -6.42
CA LEU A 45 -22.00 -2.89 -7.83
C LEU A 45 -22.56 -4.00 -8.71
N ASP A 46 -23.54 -3.65 -9.56
CA ASP A 46 -23.96 -4.52 -10.65
C ASP A 46 -22.81 -4.75 -11.66
N PRO A 47 -22.88 -5.79 -12.52
CA PRO A 47 -21.79 -6.09 -13.45
C PRO A 47 -21.44 -4.95 -14.41
N ALA A 48 -22.42 -4.15 -14.85
CA ALA A 48 -22.18 -3.03 -15.74
C ALA A 48 -21.44 -1.88 -15.04
N ARG A 49 -21.72 -1.64 -13.76
CA ARG A 49 -20.98 -0.68 -12.93
C ARG A 49 -19.57 -1.19 -12.61
N GLN A 50 -19.42 -2.48 -12.30
CA GLN A 50 -18.10 -3.07 -12.08
C GLN A 50 -17.20 -2.88 -13.30
N ALA A 51 -17.71 -3.12 -14.51
CA ALA A 51 -16.96 -2.90 -15.75
C ALA A 51 -16.51 -1.43 -15.93
N LYS A 52 -17.39 -0.47 -15.61
CA LYS A 52 -17.04 0.97 -15.67
C LYS A 52 -15.95 1.34 -14.67
N VAL A 53 -16.06 0.86 -13.43
CA VAL A 53 -15.05 1.10 -12.38
C VAL A 53 -13.72 0.44 -12.75
N ALA A 54 -13.74 -0.78 -13.30
CA ALA A 54 -12.53 -1.46 -13.76
C ALA A 54 -11.82 -0.67 -14.88
N ALA A 55 -12.57 -0.13 -15.85
CA ALA A 55 -12.00 0.72 -16.90
C ALA A 55 -11.38 2.01 -16.34
N ALA A 56 -12.04 2.66 -15.38
CA ALA A 56 -11.50 3.83 -14.71
C ALA A 56 -10.22 3.49 -13.91
N LEU A 57 -10.22 2.35 -13.21
CA LEU A 57 -9.08 1.89 -12.42
C LEU A 57 -7.88 1.53 -13.31
N ALA A 58 -8.12 0.97 -14.50
CA ALA A 58 -7.08 0.76 -15.51
C ALA A 58 -6.42 2.07 -15.97
N LEU A 59 -7.19 3.15 -16.09
CA LEU A 59 -6.65 4.49 -16.36
C LEU A 59 -5.84 5.01 -15.17
N VAL A 60 -6.36 4.88 -13.95
CA VAL A 60 -5.64 5.30 -12.73
C VAL A 60 -4.31 4.58 -12.59
N ALA A 61 -4.23 3.28 -12.86
CA ALA A 61 -2.99 2.51 -12.81
C ALA A 61 -1.91 3.10 -13.76
N ARG A 62 -2.30 3.50 -14.98
CA ARG A 62 -1.38 4.14 -15.92
C ARG A 62 -0.93 5.53 -15.45
N ILE A 63 -1.83 6.30 -14.84
CA ILE A 63 -1.49 7.62 -14.28
C ILE A 63 -0.58 7.48 -13.05
N ALA A 64 -0.76 6.44 -12.26
CA ALA A 64 0.02 6.18 -11.05
C ALA A 64 1.44 5.65 -11.36
N ALA A 65 1.67 5.02 -12.52
CA ALA A 65 2.95 4.45 -12.91
C ALA A 65 4.17 5.38 -12.67
N PRO A 66 4.20 6.65 -13.10
CA PRO A 66 5.32 7.54 -12.81
C PRO A 66 5.49 7.83 -11.31
N ALA A 67 4.41 7.92 -10.54
CA ALA A 67 4.49 8.14 -9.09
C ALA A 67 5.08 6.92 -8.37
N LEU A 68 4.75 5.71 -8.84
CA LEU A 68 5.28 4.45 -8.31
C LEU A 68 6.75 4.22 -8.66
N ALA A 69 7.26 4.89 -9.70
CA ALA A 69 8.66 4.85 -10.10
C ALA A 69 9.56 5.81 -9.29
N VAL A 70 8.98 6.69 -8.47
CA VAL A 70 9.76 7.61 -7.63
C VAL A 70 10.47 6.81 -6.53
N PRO A 71 11.81 6.92 -6.41
CA PRO A 71 12.52 6.31 -5.29
C PRO A 71 12.14 7.02 -3.99
N LEU A 72 11.63 6.27 -3.03
CA LEU A 72 11.29 6.77 -1.70
C LEU A 72 12.25 6.19 -0.66
N GLU A 73 12.86 7.09 0.10
CA GLU A 73 13.60 6.76 1.32
C GLU A 73 12.61 6.36 2.42
N GLU A 74 13.03 5.51 3.35
CA GLU A 74 12.20 5.11 4.49
C GLU A 74 11.83 6.29 5.39
N THR A 75 12.68 7.33 5.43
CA THR A 75 12.44 8.56 6.17
C THR A 75 11.61 9.59 5.41
N ALA A 76 11.12 9.26 4.20
CA ALA A 76 10.27 10.17 3.45
C ALA A 76 8.90 10.27 4.12
N GLU A 77 8.59 11.46 4.65
CA GLU A 77 7.32 11.71 5.33
C GLU A 77 6.19 12.03 4.35
N PRO A 78 4.93 11.65 4.65
CA PRO A 78 3.77 12.10 3.89
C PRO A 78 3.63 13.62 3.97
N ALA A 79 3.28 14.25 2.85
CA ALA A 79 2.79 15.62 2.89
C ALA A 79 1.33 15.64 3.39
N PRO A 80 0.89 16.72 4.06
CA PRO A 80 1.48 17.36 5.24
C PRO A 80 1.35 16.50 6.51
N VAL A 81 2.27 16.70 7.48
CA VAL A 81 2.23 16.03 8.79
C VAL A 81 1.54 16.90 9.85
N PHE A 82 0.75 16.25 10.72
CA PHE A 82 0.13 16.91 11.86
C PHE A 82 1.19 17.49 12.81
N ARG A 83 0.99 18.73 13.26
CA ARG A 83 1.74 19.36 14.34
C ARG A 83 0.76 19.73 15.46
N PRO A 84 0.87 19.10 16.64
CA PRO A 84 -0.02 19.36 17.77
C PRO A 84 0.05 20.78 18.30
#